data_AF-A2G9R9-F1
#
_entry.id   AF-A2G9R9-F1
#
_cell.length_a   1.000
_cell.length_b   1.000
_cell.length_c   1.000
_cell.angle_alpha   90.00
_cell.angle_beta   90.00
_cell.angle_gamma   90.00
#
_symmetry.space_group_name_H-M   'P 1'
#
loop_
_entity.id
_entity.type
_entity.pdbx_description
1 polymer ?
#
loop_
_entity_poly.entity_id
_entity_poly.type
_entity_poly.pdbx_seq_one_letter_code
_entity_poly.pdbx_strand_id
1 'polypeptide(L)'
;MLVLFATFGLCWWAHAHMAITEIALGHLSSKKINKLYELINRDGLPFQSVVDSSAWQDDLKDTYKFHAIGDWHFSDNPIYMNKTIPAIIPNPSYNVTSFLYDALDTLNDPTTTSL
;
A
#
# COMPACT_ATOMS: atom_id res chain seq x y z
N MET A 1 -27.82 -11.67 10.70
CA MET A 1 -26.45 -11.78 11.23
C MET A 1 -25.45 -12.40 10.25
N LEU A 2 -25.82 -13.39 9.42
CA LEU A 2 -24.91 -14.00 8.43
C LEU A 2 -24.36 -13.00 7.38
N VAL A 3 -25.14 -11.99 7.02
CA VAL A 3 -24.76 -10.95 6.04
C VAL A 3 -23.69 -10.00 6.57
N LEU A 4 -23.66 -9.75 7.89
CA LEU A 4 -22.69 -8.83 8.50
C LEU A 4 -21.27 -9.40 8.48
N PHE A 5 -21.11 -10.73 8.48
CA PHE A 5 -19.81 -11.39 8.44
C PHE A 5 -19.32 -11.68 7.02
N ALA A 6 -20.21 -11.67 6.02
CA ALA A 6 -19.84 -11.81 4.61
C ALA A 6 -19.25 -10.50 4.02
N THR A 7 -19.55 -9.34 4.61
CA THR A 7 -19.02 -8.04 4.16
C THR A 7 -17.59 -7.76 4.60
N PHE A 8 -17.06 -8.48 5.59
CA PHE A 8 -15.64 -8.34 6.00
C PHE A 8 -14.67 -9.08 5.05
N GLY A 9 -15.19 -9.86 4.09
CA GLY A 9 -14.41 -10.59 3.10
C GLY A 9 -14.27 -9.90 1.74
N LEU A 10 -14.84 -8.70 1.56
CA LEU A 10 -14.60 -7.87 0.38
C LEU A 10 -13.42 -6.94 0.67
N CYS A 11 -12.26 -7.59 0.75
CA CYS A 11 -10.95 -7.09 1.13
C CYS A 11 -10.61 -5.77 0.43
N TRP A 12 -10.40 -4.71 1.22
CA TRP A 12 -9.65 -3.50 0.91
C TRP A 12 -9.43 -3.16 -0.58
N TRP A 13 -10.49 -2.84 -1.31
CA TRP A 13 -10.37 -2.17 -2.61
C TRP A 13 -10.13 -0.67 -2.39
N ALA A 14 -10.16 0.13 -3.46
CA ALA A 14 -9.91 1.58 -3.41
C ALA A 14 -10.56 2.32 -2.21
N HIS A 15 -11.84 2.05 -1.91
CA HIS A 15 -12.57 2.71 -0.81
C HIS A 15 -11.90 2.55 0.57
N ALA A 16 -11.30 1.40 0.84
CA ALA A 16 -10.69 1.15 2.15
C ALA A 16 -9.31 1.81 2.26
N HIS A 17 -8.55 1.84 1.16
CA HIS A 17 -7.33 2.63 1.05
C HIS A 17 -7.61 4.13 1.27
N MET A 18 -8.68 4.63 0.65
CA MET A 18 -9.15 6.01 0.83
C MET A 18 -9.52 6.29 2.30
N ALA A 19 -10.27 5.40 2.93
CA ALA A 19 -10.67 5.56 4.33
C ALA A 19 -9.47 5.57 5.30
N ILE A 20 -8.50 4.67 5.12
CA ILE A 20 -7.26 4.67 5.92
C ILE A 20 -6.50 5.98 5.71
N THR A 21 -6.42 6.46 4.46
CA THR A 21 -5.73 7.70 4.11
C THR A 21 -6.38 8.91 4.78
N GLU A 22 -7.70 8.99 4.77
CA GLU A 22 -8.44 10.07 5.45
C GLU A 22 -8.15 10.10 6.96
N ILE A 23 -8.18 8.92 7.60
CA ILE A 23 -7.83 8.80 9.03
C ILE A 23 -6.38 9.25 9.26
N ALA A 24 -5.44 8.81 8.43
CA ALA A 24 -4.03 9.18 8.54
C ALA A 24 -3.82 10.69 8.37
N LEU A 25 -4.48 11.33 7.40
CA LEU A 25 -4.43 12.78 7.21
C LEU A 25 -4.93 13.54 8.45
N GLY A 26 -5.94 13.02 9.14
CA GLY A 26 -6.43 13.57 10.42
C GLY A 26 -5.38 13.57 11.55
N HIS A 27 -4.31 12.79 11.43
CA HIS A 27 -3.20 12.74 12.38
C HIS A 27 -1.94 13.51 11.92
N LEU A 28 -1.96 14.13 10.75
CA LEU A 28 -0.83 14.90 10.21
C LEU A 28 -1.02 16.41 10.39
N SER A 29 0.08 17.13 10.59
CA SER A 29 0.07 18.60 10.55
C SER A 29 -0.21 19.11 9.14
N SER A 30 -0.82 20.29 9.00
CA SER A 30 -1.08 20.93 7.70
C SER A 30 0.19 21.07 6.84
N LYS A 31 1.37 21.29 7.44
CA LYS A 31 2.65 21.33 6.72
C LYS A 31 2.96 20.01 6.01
N LYS A 32 2.77 18.89 6.69
CA LYS A 32 2.98 17.54 6.13
C LYS A 32 1.95 17.23 5.04
N ILE A 33 0.69 17.58 5.28
CA ILE A 33 -0.39 17.43 4.29
C ILE A 33 -0.05 18.21 3.02
N ASN A 34 0.34 19.48 3.14
CA ASN A 34 0.71 20.30 1.99
C ASN A 34 1.89 19.71 1.22
N LYS A 35 2.91 19.17 1.91
CA LYS A 35 4.04 18.51 1.23
C LYS A 35 3.58 17.26 0.47
N LEU A 36 2.63 16.46 0.99
CA LEU A 36 2.05 15.34 0.23
C LEU A 36 1.35 15.82 -1.04
N TYR A 37 0.53 16.87 -0.94
CA TYR A 37 -0.14 17.44 -2.11
C TYR A 37 0.84 17.99 -3.15
N GLU A 38 1.93 18.63 -2.71
CA GLU A 38 3.01 19.08 -3.60
C GLU A 38 3.68 17.92 -4.32
N LEU A 39 3.95 16.81 -3.62
CA LEU A 39 4.59 15.63 -4.18
C LEU A 39 3.75 14.91 -5.23
N ILE A 40 2.43 14.80 -5.03
CA ILE A 40 1.56 14.05 -5.95
C ILE A 40 1.06 14.89 -7.14
N ASN A 41 1.08 16.22 -7.03
CA ASN A 41 0.57 17.15 -8.06
C ASN A 41 1.68 17.90 -8.81
N ARG A 42 2.91 17.38 -8.76
CA ARG A 42 4.05 17.94 -9.47
C ARG A 42 3.99 17.66 -10.97
N ASP A 43 4.94 18.25 -11.70
CA ASP A 43 5.22 17.96 -13.11
C ASP A 43 4.06 18.23 -14.09
N GLY A 44 3.13 19.11 -13.71
CA GLY A 44 2.02 19.54 -14.56
C GLY A 44 0.92 18.49 -14.73
N LEU A 45 0.89 17.46 -13.89
CA LEU A 45 -0.18 16.47 -13.87
C LEU A 45 -1.50 17.10 -13.38
N PRO A 46 -2.67 16.55 -13.80
CA PRO A 46 -3.95 16.98 -13.26
C PRO A 46 -3.97 16.86 -11.73
N PHE A 47 -4.66 17.79 -11.08
CA PHE A 47 -4.78 17.77 -9.63
C PHE A 47 -5.46 16.48 -9.16
N GLN A 48 -4.84 15.81 -8.20
CA GLN A 48 -5.30 14.63 -7.49
C GLN A 48 -5.28 14.88 -5.99
N SER A 49 -6.27 14.33 -5.30
CA SER A 49 -6.26 14.31 -3.84
C SER A 49 -5.36 13.19 -3.34
N VAL A 50 -4.79 13.37 -2.14
CA VAL A 50 -4.00 12.31 -1.48
C VAL A 50 -4.88 11.08 -1.23
N VAL A 51 -6.16 11.30 -0.92
CA VAL A 51 -7.15 10.26 -0.66
C VAL A 51 -7.42 9.43 -1.92
N ASP A 52 -7.77 10.08 -3.03
CA ASP A 52 -8.06 9.40 -4.30
C ASP A 52 -6.81 8.68 -4.83
N SER A 53 -5.63 9.28 -4.61
CA SER A 53 -4.36 8.68 -5.02
C SER A 53 -4.03 7.42 -4.24
N SER A 54 -4.62 7.15 -3.07
CA SER A 54 -4.23 6.04 -2.20
C SER A 54 -4.40 4.64 -2.80
N ALA A 55 -5.19 4.50 -3.87
CA ALA A 55 -5.44 3.24 -4.57
C ALA A 55 -4.57 3.04 -5.83
N TRP A 56 -3.66 3.97 -6.14
CA TRP A 56 -2.90 3.98 -7.41
C TRP A 56 -2.09 2.69 -7.67
N GLN A 57 -1.61 2.04 -6.61
CA GLN A 57 -0.84 0.79 -6.70
C GLN A 57 -1.73 -0.37 -7.17
N ASP A 58 -2.97 -0.43 -6.69
CA ASP A 58 -3.96 -1.40 -7.17
C ASP A 58 -4.34 -1.11 -8.61
N ASP A 59 -4.48 0.16 -9.01
CA ASP A 59 -4.73 0.52 -10.41
C ASP A 59 -3.60 0.04 -11.32
N LEU A 60 -2.33 0.26 -10.94
CA LEU A 60 -1.19 -0.21 -11.71
C LEU A 60 -1.18 -1.75 -11.84
N LYS A 61 -1.44 -2.45 -10.75
CA LYS A 61 -1.45 -3.91 -10.69
C LYS A 61 -2.60 -4.51 -11.51
N ASP A 62 -3.83 -4.04 -11.27
CA ASP A 62 -5.06 -4.67 -11.75
C ASP A 62 -5.57 -4.07 -13.05
N THR A 63 -5.53 -2.74 -13.19
CA THR A 63 -6.01 -2.03 -14.39
C THR A 63 -4.94 -2.03 -15.48
N TYR A 64 -3.69 -1.69 -15.14
CA TYR A 64 -2.58 -1.59 -16.09
C TYR A 64 -1.72 -2.85 -16.20
N LYS A 65 -2.07 -3.91 -15.47
CA LYS A 65 -1.43 -5.24 -15.55
C LYS A 65 0.07 -5.23 -15.24
N PHE A 66 0.53 -4.27 -14.43
CA PHE A 66 1.90 -4.25 -13.94
C PHE A 66 2.06 -5.22 -12.77
N HIS A 67 2.05 -6.52 -13.07
CA HIS A 67 2.03 -7.58 -12.07
C HIS A 67 3.28 -7.62 -11.17
N ALA A 68 4.37 -6.93 -11.53
CA ALA A 68 5.60 -6.87 -10.74
C ALA A 68 5.41 -6.27 -9.33
N ILE A 69 4.39 -5.43 -9.13
CA ILE A 69 4.06 -4.86 -7.81
C ILE A 69 3.01 -5.69 -7.05
N GLY A 70 2.59 -6.83 -7.60
CA GLY A 70 1.58 -7.68 -6.98
C GLY A 70 1.99 -8.09 -5.57
N ASP A 71 3.21 -8.60 -5.43
CA ASP A 71 3.76 -9.10 -4.16
C ASP A 71 3.93 -8.00 -3.11
N TRP A 72 3.90 -6.72 -3.49
CA TRP A 72 3.99 -5.59 -2.55
C TRP A 72 2.74 -5.45 -1.68
N HIS A 73 1.66 -6.17 -1.98
CA HIS A 73 0.36 -6.03 -1.31
C HIS A 73 0.12 -7.11 -0.24
N PHE A 74 0.98 -8.12 -0.14
CA PHE A 74 0.77 -9.23 0.79
C PHE A 74 2.09 -9.83 1.30
N SER A 75 1.97 -10.66 2.33
CA SER A 75 3.01 -11.59 2.74
C SER A 75 2.36 -12.94 2.97
N ASP A 76 2.75 -13.93 2.17
CA ASP A 76 2.20 -15.26 2.28
C ASP A 76 2.71 -15.96 3.54
N ASN A 77 1.76 -16.46 4.34
CA ASN A 77 2.03 -17.23 5.54
C ASN A 77 1.38 -18.62 5.36
N PRO A 78 2.15 -19.64 4.96
CA PRO A 78 1.59 -20.96 4.68
C PRO A 78 1.11 -21.63 5.97
N ILE A 79 -0.06 -22.28 5.88
CA ILE A 79 -0.68 -23.00 6.99
C ILE A 79 -0.42 -24.50 6.82
N TYR A 80 0.27 -25.12 7.78
CA TYR A 80 0.50 -26.57 7.79
C TYR A 80 -0.56 -27.30 8.59
N MET A 81 -1.44 -28.01 7.90
CA MET A 81 -2.44 -28.88 8.53
C MET A 81 -1.83 -30.14 9.13
N ASN A 82 -0.64 -30.57 8.67
CA ASN A 82 0.05 -31.74 9.19
C ASN A 82 1.46 -31.37 9.69
N LYS A 83 1.68 -31.47 11.00
CA LYS A 83 2.91 -31.03 11.68
C LYS A 83 4.13 -31.95 11.47
N THR A 84 3.98 -33.05 10.72
CA THR A 84 5.03 -34.08 10.61
C THR A 84 6.09 -33.81 9.54
N ILE A 85 5.86 -32.87 8.62
CA ILE A 85 6.84 -32.51 7.59
C ILE A 85 7.16 -31.03 7.72
N PRO A 86 8.38 -30.64 8.11
CA PRO A 86 8.82 -29.26 8.00
C PRO A 86 8.88 -28.94 6.51
N ALA A 87 7.93 -28.15 6.03
CA ALA A 87 8.01 -27.63 4.68
C ALA A 87 9.01 -26.47 4.65
N ILE A 88 9.88 -26.50 3.66
CA ILE A 88 10.81 -25.43 3.38
C ILE A 88 10.02 -24.35 2.66
N ILE A 89 9.74 -23.24 3.34
CA ILE A 89 9.12 -22.07 2.74
C ILE A 89 10.25 -21.26 2.12
N PRO A 90 10.27 -21.04 0.79
CA PRO A 90 11.20 -20.08 0.22
C PRO A 90 10.86 -18.70 0.80
N ASN A 91 11.87 -17.99 1.30
CA ASN A 91 11.66 -16.60 1.69
C ASN A 91 11.17 -15.82 0.47
N PRO A 92 10.12 -14.99 0.60
CA PRO A 92 9.72 -14.11 -0.48
C PRO A 92 10.91 -13.22 -0.87
N SER A 93 11.14 -13.05 -2.17
CA SER A 93 12.23 -12.23 -2.70
C SER A 93 11.98 -10.74 -2.47
N TYR A 94 10.72 -10.30 -2.56
CA TYR A 94 10.29 -8.94 -2.28
C TYR A 94 8.77 -8.91 -2.02
N ASN A 95 8.33 -8.37 -0.88
CA ASN A 95 6.93 -8.37 -0.47
C ASN A 95 6.52 -7.06 0.23
N VAL A 96 5.30 -6.98 0.78
CA VAL A 96 4.81 -5.80 1.51
C VAL A 96 5.76 -5.29 2.60
N THR A 97 6.43 -6.19 3.33
CA THR A 97 7.35 -5.81 4.40
C THR A 97 8.63 -5.19 3.82
N SER A 98 9.19 -5.78 2.76
CA SER A 98 10.36 -5.24 2.07
C SER A 98 10.06 -3.87 1.48
N PHE A 99 8.91 -3.74 0.81
CA PHE A 99 8.43 -2.48 0.25
C PHE A 99 8.28 -1.38 1.30
N LEU A 100 7.71 -1.68 2.47
CA LEU A 100 7.54 -0.69 3.54
C LEU A 100 8.88 -0.18 4.09
N TYR A 101 9.88 -1.06 4.20
CA TYR A 101 11.23 -0.66 4.59
C TYR A 101 11.86 0.25 3.53
N ASP A 102 11.84 -0.15 2.26
CA ASP A 102 12.40 0.66 1.18
C ASP A 102 11.69 2.01 1.02
N ALA A 103 10.36 2.04 1.18
CA ALA A 103 9.59 3.28 1.12
C ALA A 103 9.96 4.22 2.27
N LEU A 104 10.15 3.69 3.48
CA LEU A 104 10.59 4.48 4.63
C LEU A 104 12.03 4.98 4.46
N ASP A 105 12.93 4.12 3.98
CA ASP A 105 14.32 4.48 3.70
C ASP A 105 14.37 5.57 2.62
N THR A 106 13.56 5.43 1.57
CA THR A 106 13.41 6.45 0.51
C THR A 106 12.92 7.78 1.08
N LEU A 107 11.98 7.78 2.03
CA LEU A 107 11.50 9.01 2.67
C LEU A 107 12.54 9.67 3.58
N ASN A 108 13.46 8.89 4.13
CA ASN A 108 14.51 9.36 5.04
C ASN A 108 15.83 9.69 4.34
N ASP A 109 16.02 9.25 3.09
CA ASP A 109 17.23 9.52 2.32
C ASP A 109 17.33 11.00 1.95
N PRO A 110 18.33 11.76 2.45
CA PRO A 110 18.44 13.17 2.14
C PRO A 110 18.62 13.47 0.64
N THR A 111 19.10 12.50 -0.15
CA THR A 111 19.25 12.64 -1.61
C THR A 111 17.92 12.60 -2.36
N THR A 112 16.85 12.10 -1.73
CA THR A 112 15.48 12.11 -2.27
C THR A 112 14.67 13.29 -1.72
N THR A 113 15.20 14.01 -0.73
CA THR A 113 14.54 15.17 -0.09
C THR A 113 14.82 16.51 -0.77
N SER A 114 15.80 16.58 -1.68
CA SER A 114 16.02 17.76 -2.53
C SER A 114 14.97 17.81 -3.63
N LEU A 115 13.76 18.20 -3.24
CA LEU A 115 12.63 18.54 -4.10
C LEU A 115 12.23 19.98 -3.81
#